data_AF-A0A2T7BHE2-F1
#
_entry.id   AF-A0A2T7BHE2-F1
#
_cell.length_a   1.000
_cell.length_b   1.000
_cell.length_c   1.000
_cell.angle_alpha   90.00
_cell.angle_beta   90.00
_cell.angle_gamma   90.00
#
_symmetry.space_group_name_H-M   'P 1'
#
loop_
_entity.id
_entity.type
_entity.pdbx_description
1 polymer ?
#
loop_
_entity_poly.entity_id
_entity_poly.type
_entity_poly.pdbx_seq_one_letter_code
_entity_poly.pdbx_strand_id
1 'polypeptide(L)'
;MRYVLVPLAGFVMACNSPVTKHNDQQTPAQGVPPAAAGDSSWSSGTPDNENVTQKLTFNREDYTIKAMGTRLAVVITAPGKQLPDSVSQPGFTGILYNAAIADLDHDHQPEIYAFTRSGGQDNYRSVFALAMRSGRSYPIKFTDLSPATNGYAGQDTFYIDNAQRRLVRQYPVTDSSSKRVTNATRTIKYSLVRNGDMYELKP
;
A
#
# COMPACT_ATOMS: atom_id res chain seq x y z
N MET A 1 26.84 7.65 -50.45
CA MET A 1 25.82 8.63 -50.00
C MET A 1 24.86 7.94 -49.06
N ARG A 2 24.77 8.46 -47.83
CA ARG A 2 23.67 8.37 -46.84
C ARG A 2 23.31 7.01 -46.24
N TYR A 3 23.89 6.77 -45.06
CA TYR A 3 23.33 5.95 -43.98
C TYR A 3 21.96 6.51 -43.55
N VAL A 4 20.99 5.62 -43.30
CA VAL A 4 19.83 5.95 -42.46
C VAL A 4 19.78 4.96 -41.29
N LEU A 5 20.06 5.54 -40.14
CA LEU A 5 19.98 5.01 -38.79
C LEU A 5 18.49 4.89 -38.40
N VAL A 6 18.05 3.73 -37.89
CA VAL A 6 16.73 3.60 -37.25
C VAL A 6 16.95 3.41 -35.75
N PRO A 7 16.30 4.21 -34.88
CA PRO A 7 16.67 4.30 -33.48
C PRO A 7 16.07 3.17 -32.63
N LEU A 8 16.85 2.84 -31.60
CA LEU A 8 16.53 2.03 -30.44
C LEU A 8 15.38 2.68 -29.64
N ALA A 9 14.23 2.01 -29.52
CA ALA A 9 13.16 2.44 -28.64
C ALA A 9 13.38 1.86 -27.23
N GLY A 10 13.57 2.76 -26.26
CA GLY A 10 13.90 2.46 -24.88
C GLY A 10 12.78 1.79 -24.09
N PHE A 11 13.17 0.92 -23.17
CA PHE A 11 12.35 0.45 -22.06
C PHE A 11 11.95 1.65 -21.18
N VAL A 12 10.66 1.81 -20.93
CA VAL A 12 10.13 2.76 -19.96
C VAL A 12 10.19 2.08 -18.58
N MET A 13 11.08 2.54 -17.70
CA MET A 13 10.98 2.25 -16.27
C MET A 13 9.76 2.99 -15.70
N ALA A 14 8.74 2.25 -15.28
CA ALA A 14 7.70 2.78 -14.40
C ALA A 14 8.16 2.58 -12.95
N CYS A 15 8.88 3.55 -12.39
CA CYS A 15 9.16 3.63 -10.97
C CYS A 15 7.94 4.25 -10.27
N ASN A 16 7.22 3.45 -9.48
CA ASN A 16 6.23 3.97 -8.53
C ASN A 16 6.97 4.41 -7.27
N SER A 17 7.56 5.60 -7.29
CA SER A 17 8.23 6.18 -6.13
C SER A 17 7.23 6.98 -5.29
N PRO A 18 7.14 6.76 -3.97
CA PRO A 18 6.39 7.65 -3.09
C PRO A 18 7.05 9.04 -3.06
N VAL A 19 6.21 10.08 -3.04
CA VAL A 19 6.61 11.49 -3.03
C VAL A 19 7.24 11.84 -1.69
N THR A 20 8.56 12.07 -1.66
CA THR A 20 9.24 12.84 -0.61
C THR A 20 9.53 14.24 -1.16
N LYS A 21 9.04 15.28 -0.48
CA LYS A 21 9.40 16.67 -0.83
C LYS A 21 10.80 17.00 -0.29
N HIS A 22 11.71 17.37 -1.19
CA HIS A 22 13.01 17.98 -0.89
C HIS A 22 12.83 19.46 -0.51
N ASN A 23 13.64 19.96 0.43
CA ASN A 23 13.80 21.38 0.70
C ASN A 23 15.29 21.74 0.62
N ASP A 24 15.68 22.49 -0.40
CA ASP A 24 17.02 23.04 -0.58
C ASP A 24 17.08 24.47 -0.06
N GLN A 25 18.01 24.77 0.86
CA GLN A 25 18.76 26.04 0.87
C GLN A 25 19.95 26.01 1.85
N GLN A 26 21.15 26.23 1.31
CA GLN A 26 22.43 26.52 1.97
C GLN A 26 22.61 28.07 1.98
N THR A 27 23.15 28.81 2.96
CA THR A 27 24.55 28.91 3.50
C THR A 27 24.61 30.20 4.43
N PRO A 28 25.74 30.63 5.07
CA PRO A 28 26.47 30.12 6.25
C PRO A 28 26.69 31.16 7.41
N ALA A 29 27.29 30.70 8.53
CA ALA A 29 28.31 31.38 9.40
C ALA A 29 28.08 31.35 10.94
N GLN A 30 28.72 30.34 11.56
CA GLN A 30 29.57 30.29 12.79
C GLN A 30 29.23 31.06 14.08
N GLY A 31 29.20 30.32 15.22
CA GLY A 31 29.59 30.84 16.54
C GLY A 31 29.11 30.07 17.80
N VAL A 32 29.93 29.13 18.29
CA VAL A 32 30.09 28.61 19.69
C VAL A 32 29.11 27.54 20.28
N PRO A 33 29.62 26.38 20.78
CA PRO A 33 28.89 25.37 21.58
C PRO A 33 29.37 25.32 23.06
N PRO A 34 28.95 24.39 23.95
CA PRO A 34 27.79 23.47 23.95
C PRO A 34 26.95 23.55 25.24
N ALA A 35 25.66 23.19 25.17
CA ALA A 35 24.93 22.69 26.35
C ALA A 35 24.02 21.54 25.90
N ALA A 36 24.12 20.44 26.64
CA ALA A 36 23.54 19.14 26.34
C ALA A 36 22.05 19.21 25.98
N ALA A 37 21.73 18.78 24.76
CA ALA A 37 20.38 18.43 24.35
C ALA A 37 20.45 16.99 23.84
N GLY A 38 19.59 16.15 24.42
CA GLY A 38 19.47 14.74 24.07
C GLY A 38 19.32 14.54 22.57
N ASP A 39 19.96 13.50 22.08
CA ASP A 39 19.92 13.04 20.70
C ASP A 39 18.51 12.55 20.35
N SER A 40 17.61 13.45 19.96
CA SER A 40 16.53 13.05 19.07
C SER A 40 17.12 12.82 17.67
N SER A 41 17.87 11.73 17.54
CA SER A 41 18.21 11.13 16.25
C SER A 41 16.89 10.67 15.63
N TRP A 42 16.39 11.43 14.68
CA TRP A 42 15.33 10.96 13.81
C TRP A 42 15.93 9.85 12.97
N SER A 43 15.77 8.62 13.47
CA SER A 43 15.95 7.42 12.68
C SER A 43 15.11 7.58 11.42
N SER A 44 15.77 7.77 10.28
CA SER A 44 15.20 7.50 8.96
C SER A 44 15.11 5.97 8.78
N GLY A 45 14.49 5.30 9.75
CA GLY A 45 14.26 3.87 9.73
C GLY A 45 13.26 3.57 8.64
N THR A 46 13.61 2.62 7.78
CA THR A 46 12.57 1.88 7.04
C THR A 46 11.58 1.38 8.09
N PRO A 47 10.26 1.54 7.93
CA PRO A 47 9.33 1.07 8.95
C PRO A 47 9.58 -0.43 9.19
N ASP A 48 9.89 -0.78 10.44
CA ASP A 48 10.35 -2.12 10.81
C ASP A 48 9.21 -3.13 10.63
N ASN A 49 9.07 -3.66 9.41
CA ASN A 49 8.25 -4.83 9.11
C ASN A 49 8.98 -6.10 9.57
N GLU A 50 9.47 -6.13 10.81
CA GLU A 50 10.06 -7.32 11.38
C GLU A 50 8.95 -8.34 11.65
N ASN A 51 8.65 -9.13 10.62
CA ASN A 51 7.88 -10.37 10.66
C ASN A 51 6.45 -10.24 11.22
N VAL A 52 5.73 -9.16 10.89
CA VAL A 52 4.30 -9.05 11.22
C VAL A 52 3.53 -10.17 10.51
N THR A 53 2.78 -10.95 11.28
CA THR A 53 1.98 -12.07 10.78
C THR A 53 0.48 -11.83 11.03
N GLN A 54 -0.35 -12.08 10.02
CA GLN A 54 -1.82 -12.08 10.12
C GLN A 54 -2.36 -13.42 9.64
N LYS A 55 -3.40 -13.95 10.29
CA LYS A 55 -4.09 -15.18 9.87
C LYS A 55 -5.50 -14.85 9.43
N LEU A 56 -5.89 -15.38 8.28
CA LEU A 56 -7.19 -15.19 7.65
C LEU A 56 -7.73 -16.57 7.24
N THR A 57 -9.04 -16.71 7.10
CA THR A 57 -9.67 -17.96 6.66
C THR A 57 -10.68 -17.66 5.57
N PHE A 58 -10.65 -18.44 4.50
CA PHE A 58 -11.61 -18.36 3.40
C PHE A 58 -11.91 -19.78 2.89
N ASN A 59 -13.19 -20.12 2.74
CA ASN A 59 -13.64 -21.44 2.28
C ASN A 59 -12.96 -22.64 2.98
N ARG A 60 -12.70 -22.54 4.29
CA ARG A 60 -12.02 -23.56 5.15
C ARG A 60 -10.52 -23.74 4.86
N GLU A 61 -9.91 -22.83 4.12
CA GLU A 61 -8.47 -22.73 3.96
C GLU A 61 -7.93 -21.58 4.79
N ASP A 62 -6.77 -21.79 5.41
CA ASP A 62 -6.11 -20.77 6.21
C ASP A 62 -5.02 -20.06 5.40
N TYR A 63 -5.01 -18.74 5.49
CA TYR A 63 -4.08 -17.87 4.81
C TYR A 63 -3.25 -17.13 5.86
N THR A 64 -1.94 -17.25 5.77
CA THR A 64 -1.00 -16.52 6.64
C THR A 64 -0.31 -15.44 5.84
N ILE A 65 -0.53 -14.19 6.22
CA ILE A 65 0.08 -13.02 5.59
C ILE A 65 1.28 -12.61 6.43
N LYS A 66 2.45 -12.49 5.79
CA LYS A 66 3.71 -12.11 6.45
C LYS A 66 4.32 -10.91 5.76
N ALA A 67 4.57 -9.85 6.51
CA ALA A 67 5.41 -8.75 6.04
C ALA A 67 6.87 -9.04 6.38
N MET A 68 7.75 -8.97 5.39
CA MET A 68 9.19 -9.24 5.52
C MET A 68 9.96 -8.09 4.85
N GLY A 69 10.28 -7.05 5.62
CA GLY A 69 10.93 -5.84 5.08
C GLY A 69 10.06 -5.19 4.00
N THR A 70 10.51 -5.24 2.74
CA THR A 70 9.82 -4.65 1.57
C THR A 70 8.99 -5.66 0.76
N ARG A 71 8.69 -6.82 1.34
CA ARG A 71 7.96 -7.90 0.71
C ARG A 71 6.72 -8.25 1.53
N LEU A 72 5.60 -8.44 0.85
CA LEU A 72 4.44 -9.11 1.39
C LEU A 72 4.45 -10.56 0.91
N ALA A 73 4.46 -11.51 1.85
CA ALA A 73 4.35 -12.94 1.56
C ALA A 73 2.98 -13.46 1.99
N VAL A 74 2.27 -14.16 1.10
CA VAL A 74 1.05 -14.90 1.42
C VAL A 74 1.37 -16.39 1.41
N VAL A 75 1.12 -17.06 2.54
CA VAL A 75 1.32 -18.51 2.70
C VAL A 75 -0.03 -19.17 2.91
N ILE A 76 -0.39 -20.10 2.04
CA ILE A 76 -1.63 -20.87 2.16
C ILE A 76 -1.34 -22.14 2.96
N THR A 77 -2.09 -22.35 4.04
CA THR A 77 -2.07 -23.59 4.83
C THR A 77 -3.43 -24.26 4.69
N ALA A 78 -3.48 -25.39 3.98
CA ALA A 78 -4.68 -26.20 3.90
C ALA A 78 -4.41 -27.59 4.50
N PRO A 79 -5.37 -28.20 5.24
CA PRO A 79 -5.19 -29.55 5.77
C PRO A 79 -4.84 -30.55 4.66
N GLY A 80 -3.72 -31.26 4.81
CA GLY A 80 -3.22 -32.22 3.81
C GLY A 80 -2.52 -31.60 2.59
N LYS A 81 -2.30 -30.28 2.59
CA LYS A 81 -1.65 -29.54 1.51
C LYS A 81 -0.64 -28.55 2.09
N GLN A 82 0.64 -28.95 2.15
CA GLN A 82 1.74 -28.01 2.34
C GLN A 82 2.08 -27.43 0.97
N LEU A 83 1.25 -26.50 0.47
CA LEU A 83 1.47 -25.94 -0.85
C LEU A 83 2.74 -25.06 -0.84
N PRO A 84 3.58 -25.13 -1.89
CA PRO A 84 4.72 -24.23 -2.09
C PRO A 84 4.30 -22.80 -2.47
N ASP A 85 3.01 -22.47 -2.42
CA ASP A 85 2.44 -21.23 -2.96
C ASP A 85 2.61 -20.07 -1.98
N SER A 86 3.87 -19.80 -1.62
CA SER A 86 4.27 -18.52 -1.05
C SER A 86 4.32 -17.49 -2.17
N VAL A 87 3.35 -16.59 -2.21
CA VAL A 87 3.33 -15.49 -3.16
C VAL A 87 4.02 -14.29 -2.54
N SER A 88 4.97 -13.68 -3.25
CA SER A 88 5.61 -12.45 -2.82
C SER A 88 5.22 -11.28 -3.72
N GLN A 89 4.76 -10.19 -3.13
CA GLN A 89 4.63 -8.90 -3.82
C GLN A 89 5.82 -8.00 -3.46
N PRO A 90 6.73 -7.69 -4.42
CA PRO A 90 7.80 -6.71 -4.23
C PRO A 90 7.26 -5.29 -4.16
N GLY A 91 8.01 -4.39 -3.50
CA GLY A 91 7.62 -2.98 -3.38
C GLY A 91 6.56 -2.73 -2.30
N PHE A 92 6.36 -3.68 -1.40
CA PHE A 92 5.60 -3.47 -0.17
C PHE A 92 6.35 -2.44 0.69
N THR A 93 5.67 -1.35 1.05
CA THR A 93 6.24 -0.27 1.86
C THR A 93 5.27 0.12 2.97
N GLY A 94 5.80 0.44 4.16
CA GLY A 94 4.99 0.78 5.34
C GLY A 94 4.74 -0.43 6.25
N ILE A 95 4.25 -0.16 7.45
CA ILE A 95 4.03 -1.16 8.51
C ILE A 95 2.72 -1.90 8.25
N LEU A 96 2.76 -3.24 8.08
CA LEU A 96 1.55 -4.05 8.07
C LEU A 96 0.83 -3.91 9.41
N TYR A 97 -0.41 -3.41 9.40
CA TYR A 97 -1.19 -3.27 10.65
C TYR A 97 -2.46 -4.11 10.67
N ASN A 98 -2.99 -4.49 9.50
CA ASN A 98 -4.17 -5.34 9.37
C ASN A 98 -4.21 -6.00 7.99
N ALA A 99 -4.99 -7.06 7.84
CA ALA A 99 -5.30 -7.67 6.56
C ALA A 99 -6.76 -8.16 6.52
N ALA A 100 -7.32 -8.27 5.32
CA ALA A 100 -8.64 -8.83 5.08
C ALA A 100 -8.60 -9.81 3.89
N ILE A 101 -9.54 -10.76 3.88
CA ILE A 101 -9.77 -11.68 2.76
C ILE A 101 -11.25 -11.58 2.37
N ALA A 102 -11.53 -11.53 1.08
CA ALA A 102 -12.88 -11.38 0.55
C ALA A 102 -13.01 -11.99 -0.85
N ASP A 103 -14.22 -11.94 -1.40
CA ASP A 103 -14.55 -12.24 -2.79
C ASP A 103 -15.39 -11.06 -3.32
N LEU A 104 -14.70 -10.02 -3.79
CA LEU A 104 -15.31 -8.76 -4.19
C LEU A 104 -15.85 -8.81 -5.62
N ASP A 105 -15.26 -9.62 -6.50
CA ASP A 105 -15.75 -9.78 -7.87
C ASP A 105 -16.73 -10.96 -8.05
N HIS A 106 -16.97 -11.74 -6.98
CA HIS A 106 -17.92 -12.85 -6.92
C HIS A 106 -17.57 -14.00 -7.87
N ASP A 107 -16.27 -14.30 -7.98
CA ASP A 107 -15.75 -15.44 -8.73
C ASP A 107 -15.44 -16.66 -7.86
N HIS A 108 -15.77 -16.59 -6.56
CA HIS A 108 -15.56 -17.60 -5.52
C HIS A 108 -14.09 -17.88 -5.19
N GLN A 109 -13.18 -17.05 -5.67
CA GLN A 109 -11.77 -17.13 -5.33
C GLN A 109 -11.40 -16.00 -4.38
N PRO A 110 -10.43 -16.23 -3.48
CA PRO A 110 -10.10 -15.22 -2.48
C PRO A 110 -9.27 -14.10 -3.08
N GLU A 111 -9.61 -12.87 -2.73
CA GLU A 111 -8.69 -11.75 -2.77
C GLU A 111 -8.28 -11.31 -1.38
N ILE A 112 -6.99 -11.00 -1.24
CA ILE A 112 -6.34 -10.62 0.00
C ILE A 112 -5.96 -9.16 -0.07
N TYR A 113 -6.28 -8.41 0.97
CA TYR A 113 -6.02 -6.98 1.11
C TYR A 113 -5.18 -6.75 2.35
N ALA A 114 -3.90 -6.43 2.18
CA ALA A 114 -2.99 -6.07 3.24
C ALA A 114 -2.95 -4.55 3.40
N PHE A 115 -3.25 -4.08 4.61
CA PHE A 115 -3.31 -2.67 4.92
C PHE A 115 -2.03 -2.23 5.63
N THR A 116 -1.38 -1.22 5.07
CA THR A 116 -0.15 -0.67 5.63
C THR A 116 -0.35 0.77 6.07
N ARG A 117 0.50 1.21 6.99
CA ARG A 117 0.63 2.61 7.38
C ARG A 117 2.06 3.09 7.23
N SER A 118 2.25 4.35 6.89
CA SER A 118 3.57 4.98 6.98
C SER A 118 3.99 5.10 8.46
N GLY A 119 5.30 5.17 8.71
CA GLY A 119 5.83 5.40 10.06
C GLY A 119 5.75 6.86 10.54
N GLY A 120 5.24 7.77 9.70
CA GLY A 120 5.14 9.20 10.00
C GLY A 120 3.84 9.60 10.70
N GLN A 121 3.80 10.82 11.22
CA GLN A 121 2.68 11.36 12.02
C GLN A 121 1.35 11.45 11.23
N ASP A 122 1.41 11.66 9.92
CA ASP A 122 0.25 11.76 9.04
C ASP A 122 -0.47 10.41 8.85
N ASN A 123 0.16 9.28 9.23
CA ASN A 123 -0.42 7.94 9.18
C ASN A 123 -1.07 7.61 7.81
N TYR A 124 -0.43 7.99 6.71
CA TYR A 124 -0.86 7.62 5.37
C TYR A 124 -0.99 6.10 5.28
N ARG A 125 -2.12 5.62 4.74
CA ARG A 125 -2.34 4.18 4.59
C ARG A 125 -2.41 3.78 3.13
N SER A 126 -1.92 2.58 2.87
CA SER A 126 -1.92 1.98 1.55
C SER A 126 -2.53 0.59 1.59
N VAL A 127 -2.98 0.12 0.43
CA VAL A 127 -3.50 -1.23 0.24
C VAL A 127 -2.59 -1.96 -0.74
N PHE A 128 -2.05 -3.10 -0.30
CA PHE A 128 -1.42 -4.08 -1.17
C PHE A 128 -2.37 -5.25 -1.30
N ALA A 129 -2.73 -5.63 -2.51
CA ALA A 129 -3.76 -6.63 -2.71
C ALA A 129 -3.43 -7.62 -3.82
N LEU A 130 -3.88 -8.86 -3.62
CA LEU A 130 -3.64 -10.00 -4.48
C LEU A 130 -4.96 -10.76 -4.69
N ALA A 131 -5.30 -11.06 -5.93
CA ALA A 131 -6.34 -12.04 -6.25
C ALA A 131 -5.68 -13.41 -6.41
N MET A 132 -6.22 -14.43 -5.74
CA MET A 132 -5.76 -15.81 -5.86
C MET A 132 -6.62 -16.51 -6.89
N ARG A 133 -6.01 -17.07 -7.94
CA ARG A 133 -6.74 -17.78 -8.98
C ARG A 133 -5.94 -18.91 -9.59
N SER A 134 -6.56 -20.09 -9.68
CA SER A 134 -5.96 -21.27 -10.32
C SER A 134 -4.56 -21.61 -9.79
N GLY A 135 -4.33 -21.50 -8.47
CA GLY A 135 -3.03 -21.75 -7.83
C GLY A 135 -1.98 -20.66 -8.09
N ARG A 136 -2.38 -19.50 -8.64
CA ARG A 136 -1.50 -18.36 -8.90
C ARG A 136 -2.05 -17.11 -8.22
N SER A 137 -1.20 -16.11 -8.06
CA SER A 137 -1.60 -14.79 -7.57
C SER A 137 -1.49 -13.73 -8.65
N TYR A 138 -2.39 -12.76 -8.59
CA TYR A 138 -2.43 -11.62 -9.48
C TYR A 138 -2.48 -10.34 -8.66
N PRO A 139 -1.52 -9.41 -8.81
CA PRO A 139 -1.58 -8.11 -8.14
C PRO A 139 -2.84 -7.34 -8.53
N ILE A 140 -3.55 -6.84 -7.52
CA ILE A 140 -4.68 -5.95 -7.70
C ILE A 140 -4.15 -4.53 -7.74
N LYS A 141 -4.34 -3.86 -8.86
CA LYS A 141 -3.98 -2.44 -8.99
C LYS A 141 -4.95 -1.61 -8.16
N PHE A 142 -4.40 -0.68 -7.39
CA PHE A 142 -5.17 0.28 -6.59
C PHE A 142 -4.82 1.69 -7.05
N THR A 143 -5.79 2.38 -7.64
CA THR A 143 -5.60 3.78 -8.04
C THR A 143 -5.78 4.69 -6.84
N ASP A 144 -4.68 5.28 -6.36
CA ASP A 144 -4.74 6.24 -5.27
C ASP A 144 -5.23 7.62 -5.75
N LEU A 145 -6.45 8.00 -5.36
CA LEU A 145 -7.09 9.27 -5.72
C LEU A 145 -6.77 10.41 -4.74
N SER A 146 -6.07 10.11 -3.66
CA SER A 146 -5.90 11.04 -2.54
C SER A 146 -5.06 12.26 -2.87
N PRO A 147 -3.94 12.12 -3.61
CA PRO A 147 -3.16 13.28 -4.04
C PRO A 147 -3.98 14.28 -4.87
N ALA A 148 -5.06 13.83 -5.53
CA ALA A 148 -5.95 14.67 -6.32
C ALA A 148 -7.12 15.26 -5.52
N THR A 149 -7.32 14.85 -4.26
CA THR A 149 -8.47 15.28 -3.46
C THR A 149 -8.12 16.45 -2.54
N ASN A 150 -8.78 17.59 -2.73
CA ASN A 150 -8.59 18.73 -1.83
C ASN A 150 -9.03 18.36 -0.40
N GLY A 151 -8.18 18.73 0.56
CA GLY A 151 -8.38 18.44 1.98
C GLY A 151 -7.97 17.03 2.41
N TYR A 152 -7.25 16.27 1.58
CA TYR A 152 -6.62 15.03 2.02
C TYR A 152 -5.34 15.30 2.83
N ALA A 153 -5.22 14.64 3.98
CA ALA A 153 -4.04 14.74 4.86
C ALA A 153 -3.70 13.39 5.55
N GLY A 154 -4.06 12.26 4.94
CA GLY A 154 -3.84 10.93 5.51
C GLY A 154 -4.90 10.53 6.54
N GLN A 155 -4.47 9.80 7.57
CA GLN A 155 -5.33 9.22 8.63
C GLN A 155 -6.45 8.32 8.11
N ASP A 156 -6.20 7.66 6.99
CA ASP A 156 -7.16 6.80 6.35
C ASP A 156 -7.57 5.62 7.22
N THR A 157 -8.75 5.09 6.98
CA THR A 157 -9.14 3.76 7.40
C THR A 157 -9.59 2.97 6.17
N PHE A 158 -9.21 1.70 6.14
CA PHE A 158 -9.63 0.76 5.11
C PHE A 158 -10.37 -0.40 5.77
N TYR A 159 -11.46 -0.84 5.14
CA TYR A 159 -12.19 -2.03 5.53
C TYR A 159 -12.92 -2.64 4.34
N ILE A 160 -13.26 -3.93 4.46
CA ILE A 160 -14.10 -4.60 3.47
C ILE A 160 -15.57 -4.49 3.91
N ASP A 161 -16.40 -3.94 3.04
CA ASP A 161 -17.85 -4.02 3.14
C ASP A 161 -18.31 -5.27 2.39
N ASN A 162 -18.51 -6.37 3.13
CA ASN A 162 -18.95 -7.64 2.56
C ASN A 162 -20.38 -7.59 2.00
N ALA A 163 -21.26 -6.75 2.56
CA ALA A 163 -22.63 -6.63 2.08
C ALA A 163 -22.68 -5.98 0.70
N GLN A 164 -21.81 -4.99 0.47
CA GLN A 164 -21.71 -4.29 -0.82
C GLN A 164 -20.63 -4.85 -1.74
N ARG A 165 -19.79 -5.76 -1.26
CA ARG A 165 -18.61 -6.28 -1.96
C ARG A 165 -17.72 -5.13 -2.45
N ARG A 166 -17.29 -4.30 -1.51
CA ARG A 166 -16.44 -3.14 -1.76
C ARG A 166 -15.30 -3.08 -0.76
N LEU A 167 -14.12 -2.66 -1.24
CA LEU A 167 -13.13 -2.06 -0.36
C LEU A 167 -13.58 -0.63 -0.07
N VAL A 168 -13.68 -0.25 1.19
CA VAL A 168 -14.04 1.11 1.58
C VAL A 168 -12.83 1.78 2.19
N ARG A 169 -12.61 3.02 1.76
CA ARG A 169 -11.66 3.95 2.34
C ARG A 169 -12.39 5.12 2.96
N GLN A 170 -12.02 5.48 4.18
CA GLN A 170 -12.50 6.71 4.81
C GLN A 170 -11.34 7.55 5.32
N TYR A 171 -11.47 8.87 5.27
CA TYR A 171 -10.48 9.76 5.88
C TYR A 171 -11.13 11.09 6.30
N PRO A 172 -10.61 11.75 7.35
CA PRO A 172 -11.05 13.08 7.72
C PRO A 172 -10.72 14.09 6.62
N VAL A 173 -11.62 15.04 6.37
CA VAL A 173 -11.34 16.18 5.48
C VAL A 173 -10.64 17.25 6.30
N THR A 174 -9.47 17.66 5.83
CA THR A 174 -8.67 18.75 6.41
C THR A 174 -8.91 20.03 5.64
N ASP A 175 -9.06 21.15 6.35
CA ASP A 175 -9.16 22.45 5.73
C ASP A 175 -7.81 22.85 5.10
N SER A 176 -7.83 23.22 3.82
CA SER A 176 -6.60 23.48 3.06
C SER A 176 -5.82 24.69 3.55
N SER A 177 -6.50 25.67 4.18
CA SER A 177 -5.93 26.93 4.65
C SER A 177 -5.30 26.81 6.05
N SER A 178 -6.05 26.25 7.00
CA SER A 178 -5.70 26.14 8.41
C SER A 178 -5.01 24.83 8.76
N LYS A 179 -5.02 23.85 7.85
CA LYS A 179 -4.51 22.48 8.06
C LYS A 179 -5.17 21.74 9.23
N ARG A 180 -6.35 22.20 9.67
CA ARG A 180 -7.12 21.57 10.74
C ARG A 180 -8.09 20.55 10.17
N VAL A 181 -8.22 19.41 10.86
CA VAL A 181 -9.27 18.42 10.58
C VAL A 181 -10.63 19.07 10.80
N THR A 182 -11.52 18.90 9.83
CA THR A 182 -12.93 19.30 9.92
C THR A 182 -13.78 18.16 10.48
N ASN A 183 -15.06 18.42 10.75
CA ASN A 183 -16.01 17.37 11.15
C ASN A 183 -16.47 16.49 9.96
N ALA A 184 -16.01 16.78 8.74
CA ALA A 184 -16.40 16.01 7.56
C ALA A 184 -15.47 14.81 7.33
N THR A 185 -16.06 13.69 6.90
CA THR A 185 -15.33 12.49 6.49
C THR A 185 -15.58 12.24 5.01
N ARG A 186 -14.52 11.99 4.25
CA ARG A 186 -14.65 11.49 2.88
C ARG A 186 -14.73 9.97 2.92
N THR A 187 -15.64 9.40 2.13
CA THR A 187 -15.74 7.95 1.91
C THR A 187 -15.57 7.67 0.42
N ILE A 188 -14.70 6.73 0.07
CA ILE A 188 -14.50 6.22 -1.29
C ILE A 188 -14.76 4.71 -1.24
N LYS A 189 -15.58 4.19 -2.17
CA LYS A 189 -15.92 2.77 -2.24
C LYS A 189 -15.36 2.21 -3.54
N TYR A 190 -14.50 1.21 -3.44
CA TYR A 190 -13.84 0.62 -4.58
C TYR A 190 -14.50 -0.71 -4.96
N SER A 191 -14.83 -0.86 -6.23
CA SER A 191 -15.27 -2.10 -6.86
C SER A 191 -14.08 -2.80 -7.48
N LEU A 192 -13.98 -4.11 -7.30
CA LEU A 192 -13.00 -4.91 -8.02
C LEU A 192 -13.48 -5.13 -9.46
N VAL A 193 -12.64 -4.78 -10.42
CA VAL A 193 -12.87 -5.01 -11.85
C VAL A 193 -11.79 -5.93 -12.37
N ARG A 194 -12.23 -6.97 -13.08
CA ARG A 194 -11.35 -7.97 -13.70
C ARG A 194 -11.41 -7.86 -15.22
N ASN A 195 -10.24 -7.91 -15.87
CA ASN A 195 -10.11 -8.03 -17.32
C ASN A 195 -9.00 -9.03 -17.66
N GLY A 196 -9.38 -10.26 -17.99
CA GLY A 196 -8.43 -11.37 -18.15
C GLY A 196 -7.69 -11.66 -16.84
N ASP A 197 -6.38 -11.49 -16.85
CA ASP A 197 -5.49 -11.69 -15.69
C ASP A 197 -5.20 -10.38 -14.94
N MET A 198 -5.82 -9.26 -15.35
CA MET A 198 -5.69 -7.97 -14.68
C MET A 198 -6.83 -7.74 -13.70
N TYR A 199 -6.47 -7.32 -12.48
CA TYR A 199 -7.38 -6.92 -11.42
C TYR A 199 -7.13 -5.46 -11.04
N GLU A 200 -8.19 -4.68 -10.89
CA GLU A 200 -8.10 -3.26 -10.55
C GLU A 200 -9.27 -2.85 -9.64
N LEU A 201 -8.94 -2.14 -8.56
CA LEU A 201 -9.92 -1.49 -7.68
C LEU A 201 -10.26 -0.11 -8.25
N LYS A 202 -11.53 0.09 -8.61
CA LYS A 202 -12.05 1.35 -9.15
C LYS A 202 -13.06 1.99 -8.21
N PRO A 203 -12.94 3.31 -7.93
CA PRO A 203 -13.91 4.05 -7.11
C PRO A 203 -15.31 4.10 -7.74
#